data_AF-A0A258YWW7-F1
#
_entry.id   AF-A0A258YWW7-F1
#
_cell.length_a   1.000
_cell.length_b   1.000
_cell.length_c   1.000
_cell.angle_alpha   90.00
_cell.angle_beta   90.00
_cell.angle_gamma   90.00
#
_symmetry.space_group_name_H-M   'P 1'
#
loop_
_entity.id
_entity.type
_entity.pdbx_description
1 polymer ?
#
loop_
_entity_poly.entity_id
_entity_poly.type
_entity_poly.pdbx_seq_one_letter_code
_entity_poly.pdbx_strand_id
1 'polypeptide(L)' 'MPKAAFKDLWDTVNQGKVWTGYVKNATKSGGFYWVYATVFPNIACESGTCGFLSCRRKPSADEIAVAERLYKTMN' A
#
# COMPACT_ATOMS: atom_id res chain seq x y z
N MET A 1 -4.84 8.84 -2.41
CA MET A 1 -3.44 8.57 -2.02
C MET A 1 -2.54 9.30 -3.01
N PRO A 2 -1.42 9.90 -2.56
CA PRO A 2 -0.46 10.57 -3.44
C PRO A 2 0.11 9.63 -4.50
N LYS A 3 0.33 10.14 -5.72
CA LYS A 3 0.99 9.36 -6.78
C LYS A 3 2.40 8.92 -6.36
N ALA A 4 3.11 9.79 -5.63
CA ALA A 4 4.44 9.50 -5.09
C ALA A 4 4.45 8.28 -4.15
N ALA A 5 3.49 8.20 -3.22
CA ALA A 5 3.40 7.07 -2.29
C ALA A 5 3.06 5.75 -3.01
N PHE A 6 2.25 5.82 -4.07
CA PHE A 6 1.94 4.64 -4.88
C PHE A 6 3.14 4.19 -5.73
N LYS A 7 3.92 5.15 -6.24
CA LYS A 7 5.18 4.86 -6.94
C LYS A 7 6.19 4.20 -6.01
N ASP A 8 6.35 4.72 -4.79
CA ASP A 8 7.25 4.19 -3.77
C ASP A 8 6.96 2.71 -3.44
N LEU A 9 5.67 2.34 -3.35
CA LEU A 9 5.24 0.95 -3.21
C LEU A 9 5.84 0.08 -4.31
N TRP A 10 5.59 0.43 -5.58
CA TRP A 10 6.05 -0.35 -6.72
C TRP A 10 7.57 -0.38 -6.84
N ASP A 11 8.23 0.76 -6.66
CA ASP A 11 9.69 0.84 -6.68
C ASP A 11 10.30 -0.09 -5.62
N THR A 12 9.72 -0.12 -4.41
CA THR A 12 10.20 -0.93 -3.29
C THR A 12 10.02 -2.42 -3.56
N VAL A 13 8.81 -2.85 -3.94
CA VAL A 13 8.53 -4.28 -4.13
C VAL A 13 9.21 -4.85 -5.37
N ASN A 14 9.37 -4.06 -6.43
CA ASN A 14 10.13 -4.47 -7.62
C ASN A 14 11.64 -4.60 -7.35
N GLN A 15 12.16 -3.93 -6.32
CA GLN A 15 13.53 -4.13 -5.83
C GLN A 15 13.67 -5.36 -4.91
N GLY A 16 12.61 -6.16 -4.74
CA GLY A 16 12.63 -7.31 -3.84
C GLY A 16 12.61 -6.92 -2.36
N LYS A 17 12.21 -5.69 -2.02
CA LYS A 17 12.07 -5.22 -0.63
C LYS A 17 10.62 -5.24 -0.16
N VAL A 18 10.42 -5.49 1.13
CA VAL A 18 9.09 -5.39 1.75
C VAL A 18 8.68 -3.92 1.84
N TRP A 19 7.46 -3.61 1.43
CA TRP A 19 6.88 -2.28 1.56
C TRP A 19 5.82 -2.26 2.65
N THR A 20 5.74 -1.16 3.40
CA THR A 20 4.67 -0.91 4.36
C THR A 20 4.12 0.49 4.23
N GLY A 21 2.80 0.65 4.30
CA GLY A 21 2.20 1.97 4.31
C GLY A 21 0.67 1.99 4.38
N TYR A 22 0.14 3.18 4.56
CA TYR A 22 -1.30 3.42 4.59
C TYR A 22 -1.83 3.64 3.17
N VAL A 23 -2.87 2.91 2.77
CA VAL A 23 -3.43 3.03 1.43
C VAL A 23 -4.88 3.48 1.53
N LYS A 24 -5.19 4.62 0.88
CA LYS A 24 -6.56 5.10 0.67
C LYS A 24 -7.09 4.55 -0.65
N ASN A 25 -7.82 3.46 -0.58
CA ASN A 25 -8.38 2.76 -1.74
C ASN A 25 -9.75 3.32 -2.11
N ALA A 26 -10.02 3.45 -3.41
CA ALA A 26 -11.34 3.79 -3.94
C ALA A 26 -12.22 2.53 -4.01
N THR A 27 -13.51 2.67 -3.70
CA THR A 27 -14.50 1.61 -3.93
C THR A 27 -15.16 1.78 -5.28
N LYS A 28 -15.71 0.69 -5.83
CA LYS A 28 -16.51 0.75 -7.07
C LYS A 28 -17.69 1.73 -6.99
N SER A 29 -18.23 1.93 -5.78
CA SER A 29 -19.35 2.84 -5.50
C SER A 29 -18.95 4.31 -5.32
N GLY A 30 -17.66 4.68 -5.51
CA GLY A 30 -17.19 6.06 -5.40
C GLY A 30 -16.81 6.51 -3.98
N GLY A 31 -16.81 5.59 -3.01
CA GLY A 31 -16.30 5.84 -1.66
C GLY A 31 -14.82 5.50 -1.52
N PHE A 32 -14.31 5.55 -0.29
CA PHE A 32 -12.94 5.14 0.02
C PHE A 32 -12.86 4.35 1.33
N TYR A 33 -11.83 3.52 1.44
CA TYR A 33 -11.46 2.87 2.69
C TYR A 33 -9.95 2.89 2.89
N TRP A 34 -9.53 2.79 4.14
CA TRP A 34 -8.13 2.80 4.55
C TRP A 34 -7.67 1.40 4.95
N VAL A 35 -6.46 1.06 4.54
CA VAL A 35 -5.73 -0.13 5.03
C VAL A 35 -4.32 0.27 5.44
N TYR A 36 -3.78 -0.38 6.46
CA TYR A 36 -2.33 -0.49 6.60
C TYR A 36 -1.90 -1.77 5.90
N ALA A 37 -1.08 -1.65 4.87
CA ALA A 37 -0.67 -2.75 4.02
C ALA A 37 0.83 -3.03 4.20
N THR A 38 1.16 -4.32 4.32
CA THR A 38 2.51 -4.86 4.19
C THR A 38 2.56 -5.68 2.92
N VAL A 39 3.45 -5.35 1.98
CA VAL A 39 3.58 -6.02 0.68
C VAL A 39 4.92 -6.72 0.61
N PHE A 40 4.87 -8.04 0.50
CA PHE A 40 6.02 -8.92 0.36
C PHE A 40 6.25 -9.24 -1.12
N PRO A 41 7.46 -9.02 -1.65
CA PRO A 41 7.81 -9.41 -3.00
C PRO A 41 8.25 -10.86 -3.10
N ASN A 42 8.24 -11.37 -4.33
CA ASN A 42 8.86 -12.65 -4.71
C ASN A 42 8.32 -13.87 -3.95
N ILE A 43 7.00 -13.96 -3.76
CA ILE A 43 6.41 -15.24 -3.34
C ILE A 43 6.47 -16.17 -4.54
N ALA A 44 7.31 -17.21 -4.41
CA ALA A 44 7.55 -18.21 -5.44
C ALA A 44 6.29 -19.04 -5.69
N CYS A 45 5.78 -18.99 -6.92
CA CYS A 45 4.99 -20.08 -7.48
C CYS A 45 5.98 -21.04 -8.14
N GLU A 46 5.88 -22.35 -7.86
CA GLU A 46 6.77 -23.43 -8.31
C GLU A 46 7.10 -23.46 -9.83
N SER A 47 6.42 -22.66 -10.65
CA SER A 47 6.52 -22.60 -12.11
C SER A 47 7.00 -21.27 -12.69
N GLY A 48 7.61 -20.37 -11.90
CA GLY A 48 8.40 -19.25 -12.43
C GLY A 48 7.72 -17.87 -12.48
N THR A 49 6.54 -17.70 -11.88
CA THR A 49 5.94 -16.37 -11.68
C THR A 49 6.18 -15.88 -10.26
N CYS A 50 6.97 -14.83 -10.10
CA CYS A 50 7.15 -14.14 -8.82
C CYS A 50 5.93 -13.24 -8.55
N GLY A 51 5.08 -13.62 -7.60
CA GLY A 51 3.93 -12.82 -7.18
C GLY A 51 4.25 -11.87 -6.02
N PHE A 52 3.32 -10.96 -5.73
CA PHE A 52 3.33 -10.14 -4.52
C PHE A 52 2.25 -10.63 -3.55
N LEU A 53 2.57 -10.68 -2.26
CA LEU A 53 1.59 -10.93 -1.20
C LEU A 53 1.38 -9.65 -0.40
N SER A 54 0.12 -9.25 -0.23
CA SER A 54 -0.24 -8.09 0.59
C SER A 54 -1.05 -8.53 1.81
N CYS A 55 -0.47 -8.38 3.00
CA CYS A 55 -1.19 -8.48 4.26
C CYS A 55 -1.76 -7.10 4.62
N ARG A 56 -3.03 -7.05 5.04
CA ARG A 56 -3.73 -5.79 5.28
C ARG A 56 -4.44 -5.86 6.62
N ARG A 57 -4.32 -4.78 7.40
CA ARG A 57 -5.15 -4.57 8.60
C ARG A 57 -5.94 -3.28 8.47
N LYS A 58 -7.04 -3.21 9.20
CA LYS A 58 -7.78 -1.97 9.40
C LYS A 58 -6.93 -1.04 10.30
N PRO A 59 -6.61 0.18 9.85
CA PRO A 59 -5.96 1.16 10.69
C PRO A 59 -6.96 1.80 11.66
N SER A 60 -6.45 2.29 12.78
CA SER A 60 -7.20 3.10 13.74
C SER A 60 -7.50 4.50 13.17
N ALA A 61 -8.45 5.21 13.79
CA ALA A 61 -8.82 6.56 13.37
C ALA A 61 -7.63 7.54 13.47
N ASP A 62 -6.81 7.41 14.51
CA ASP A 62 -5.64 8.27 14.73
C ASP A 62 -4.56 8.05 13.66
N GLU A 63 -4.29 6.78 13.32
CA GLU A 63 -3.36 6.42 12.24
C GLU A 63 -3.83 7.00 10.89
N ILE A 64 -5.15 6.93 10.60
CA ILE A 64 -5.73 7.52 9.39
C ILE A 64 -5.53 9.04 9.39
N ALA A 65 -5.81 9.72 10.50
CA ALA A 65 -5.70 11.17 10.59
C ALA A 65 -4.25 11.65 10.37
N VAL A 66 -3.26 10.90 10.89
CA VAL A 66 -1.83 11.16 10.64
C VAL A 66 -1.49 10.96 9.16
N ALA A 67 -1.89 9.84 8.57
CA ALA A 67 -1.64 9.54 7.17
C ALA A 67 -2.28 10.58 6.22
N GLU A 68 -3.50 11.04 6.54
CA GLU A 68 -4.17 12.07 5.76
C GLU A 68 -3.45 13.42 5.79
N ARG A 69 -2.91 13.83 6.95
CA ARG A 69 -2.11 15.05 7.04
C ARG A 69 -0.84 14.93 6.21
N LEU A 70 -0.12 13.82 6.31
CA LEU A 70 1.08 13.57 5.53
C LEU A 70 0.78 13.56 4.02
N TYR A 71 -0.29 12.89 3.60
CA TYR A 71 -0.62 12.79 2.17
C TYR A 71 -1.06 14.10 1.55
N LYS A 72 -1.51 15.08 2.33
CA LYS A 72 -1.76 16.44 1.84
C LYS A 72 -0.47 17.22 1.55
N THR A 73 0.68 16.83 2.12
CA THR A 73 1.96 17.51 1.85
C THR A 73 2.70 16.90 0.65
N MET A 74 2.23 15.76 0.15
CA MET A 74 2.80 15.03 -0.97
C MET A 74 1.90 15.25 -2.20
N ASN A 75 2.04 16.40 -2.87
CA ASN A 75 1.31 16.70 -4.11
C ASN A 75 1.68 15.73 -5.24
#